data_AF-A0A0X3RU55-F1
#
_entry.id   AF-A0A0X3RU55-F1
#
_cell.length_a   1.000
_cell.length_b   1.000
_cell.length_c   1.000
_cell.angle_alpha   90.00
_cell.angle_beta   90.00
_cell.angle_gamma   90.00
#
_symmetry.space_group_name_H-M   'P 1'
#
loop_
_entity.id
_entity.type
_entity.pdbx_description
1 polymer ?
#
loop_
_entity_poly.entity_id
_entity_poly.type
_entity_poly.pdbx_seq_one_letter_code
_entity_poly.pdbx_strand_id
1 'polypeptide(L)'
;MITGGRTRSGPAPTSGIGIWTRAPALESNQLMDTSSRETRMPLSEVIAVLQDLDEFVVSLDRLGSRHAAGTADESTVGTFIADWDVARRLARARRIISVALDAQLSEEDNAEIDALCDQGRFYATDSANSASADQSS
;
A
#
# COMPACT_ATOMS: atom_id res chain seq x y z
N MET A 1 56.90 14.40 31.16
CA MET A 1 57.98 13.42 30.91
C MET A 1 57.37 12.25 30.16
N ILE A 2 57.95 11.89 29.02
CA ILE A 2 57.43 11.01 27.97
C ILE A 2 57.61 9.52 28.35
N THR A 3 56.67 8.66 27.91
CA THR A 3 56.83 7.30 27.33
C THR A 3 55.55 6.51 27.67
N GLY A 4 54.86 5.77 26.79
CA GLY A 4 55.14 5.23 25.46
C GLY A 4 54.49 3.84 25.41
N GLY A 5 53.74 3.49 24.35
CA GLY A 5 53.21 2.13 24.21
C GLY A 5 52.06 1.97 23.21
N ARG A 6 52.39 1.86 21.92
CA ARG A 6 51.51 1.43 20.83
C ARG A 6 51.86 -0.02 20.45
N THR A 7 50.90 -0.94 20.46
CA THR A 7 50.78 -2.17 19.62
C THR A 7 49.34 -2.69 19.82
N ARG A 8 48.61 -3.36 18.92
CA ARG A 8 48.75 -3.84 17.55
C ARG A 8 47.34 -4.26 17.06
N SER A 9 47.16 -4.24 15.73
CA SER A 9 46.06 -4.80 14.94
C SER A 9 45.42 -6.12 15.40
N GLY A 10 44.15 -6.27 15.05
CA GLY A 10 43.50 -7.57 14.80
C GLY A 10 41.99 -7.42 14.50
N PRO A 11 41.51 -7.70 13.27
CA PRO A 11 40.10 -7.69 12.93
C PRO A 11 39.44 -9.07 13.14
N ALA A 12 38.14 -9.02 13.48
CA ALA A 12 37.08 -10.04 13.38
C ALA A 12 37.22 -11.39 14.13
N PRO A 13 36.09 -11.86 14.67
CA PRO A 13 35.70 -13.25 14.48
C PRO A 13 34.57 -13.35 13.45
N THR A 14 34.91 -13.93 12.30
CA THR A 14 33.98 -14.57 11.37
C THR A 14 33.22 -15.68 12.10
N SER A 15 31.88 -15.55 12.20
CA SER A 15 30.99 -16.71 12.36
C SER A 15 30.39 -17.02 11.00
N GLY A 16 30.77 -18.18 10.47
CA GLY A 16 30.30 -18.68 9.20
C GLY A 16 28.94 -19.35 9.29
N ILE A 17 28.27 -19.33 8.13
CA ILE A 17 27.58 -20.46 7.52
C ILE A 17 26.23 -20.84 8.16
N GLY A 18 25.19 -20.24 7.59
CA GLY A 18 23.82 -20.74 7.56
C GLY A 18 23.27 -20.48 6.17
N ILE A 19 23.46 -21.46 5.31
CA ILE A 19 23.06 -21.57 3.91
C ILE A 19 21.59 -21.14 3.79
N TRP A 20 21.30 -20.00 3.16
CA TRP A 20 19.95 -19.71 2.71
C TRP A 20 19.65 -20.66 1.57
N THR A 21 19.01 -21.78 1.91
CA THR A 21 18.42 -22.70 0.95
C THR A 21 17.53 -21.88 0.04
N ARG A 22 18.01 -21.67 -1.18
CA ARG A 22 17.27 -21.16 -2.32
C ARG A 22 15.99 -21.98 -2.42
N ALA A 23 14.87 -21.40 -2.02
CA ALA A 23 13.56 -21.95 -2.35
C ALA A 23 13.45 -21.99 -3.89
N PRO A 24 13.14 -23.14 -4.50
CA PRO A 24 12.86 -23.21 -5.92
C PRO A 24 11.43 -22.75 -6.19
N ALA A 25 11.28 -21.98 -7.26
CA ALA A 25 10.06 -21.78 -8.04
C ALA A 25 8.78 -21.42 -7.26
N LEU A 26 8.62 -20.14 -6.96
CA LEU A 26 7.44 -19.49 -7.49
C LEU A 26 7.92 -18.80 -8.77
N GLU A 27 7.58 -19.40 -9.91
CA GLU A 27 7.29 -18.61 -11.09
C GLU A 27 6.23 -17.59 -10.66
N SER A 28 6.67 -16.47 -10.09
CA SER A 28 5.85 -15.26 -10.11
C SER A 28 5.52 -15.10 -11.57
N ASN A 29 4.21 -15.16 -11.82
CA ASN A 29 3.50 -14.97 -13.08
C ASN A 29 4.32 -14.19 -14.10
N GLN A 30 4.07 -14.43 -15.38
CA GLN A 30 4.30 -13.43 -16.41
C GLN A 30 3.66 -12.12 -15.94
N LEU A 31 4.42 -11.34 -15.16
CA LEU A 31 4.10 -10.01 -14.73
C LEU A 31 3.93 -9.34 -16.07
N MET A 32 2.69 -8.95 -16.42
CA MET A 32 2.42 -8.25 -17.66
C MET A 32 3.62 -7.36 -17.98
N ASP A 33 4.12 -7.45 -19.21
CA ASP A 33 5.14 -6.50 -19.67
C ASP A 33 4.49 -5.10 -19.77
N THR A 34 4.33 -4.50 -18.60
CA THR A 34 3.83 -3.16 -18.33
C THR A 34 4.94 -2.14 -18.56
N SER A 35 6.19 -2.60 -18.72
CA SER A 35 7.39 -1.78 -18.82
C SER A 35 7.37 -0.82 -20.01
N SER A 36 6.55 -1.10 -21.04
CA SER A 36 6.38 -0.23 -22.23
C SER A 36 4.94 0.20 -22.51
N ARG A 37 3.97 -0.15 -21.66
CA ARG A 37 2.55 0.18 -21.89
C ARG A 37 2.20 1.53 -21.25
N GLU A 38 1.76 2.48 -22.06
CA GLU A 38 1.34 3.80 -21.60
C GLU A 38 -0.20 3.86 -21.51
N THR A 39 -0.71 4.35 -20.38
CA THR A 39 -2.14 4.61 -20.19
C THR A 39 -2.41 6.11 -20.42
N ARG A 40 -3.20 6.44 -21.44
CA ARG A 40 -3.67 7.80 -21.72
C ARG A 40 -4.87 8.17 -20.85
N MET A 41 -4.81 9.37 -20.28
CA MET A 41 -5.88 9.99 -19.50
C MET A 41 -5.87 11.51 -19.76
N PRO A 42 -7.02 12.19 -19.77
CA PRO A 42 -7.06 13.64 -19.82
C PRO A 42 -6.22 14.25 -18.68
N LEU A 43 -5.33 15.19 -19.01
CA LEU A 43 -4.45 15.82 -18.01
C LEU A 43 -5.23 16.47 -16.86
N SER A 44 -6.41 17.03 -17.14
CA SER A 44 -7.29 17.59 -16.12
C SER A 44 -7.79 16.56 -15.11
N GLU A 45 -8.01 15.31 -15.54
CA GLU A 45 -8.44 14.23 -14.66
C GLU A 45 -7.27 13.74 -13.80
N VAL A 46 -6.08 13.59 -14.39
CA VAL A 46 -4.85 13.26 -13.67
C VAL A 46 -4.56 14.32 -12.60
N ILE A 47 -4.63 15.61 -12.94
CA ILE A 47 -4.40 16.71 -12.00
C ILE A 47 -5.42 16.67 -10.86
N ALA A 48 -6.71 16.46 -11.15
CA ALA A 48 -7.74 16.39 -10.13
C ALA A 48 -7.50 15.22 -9.15
N VAL A 49 -7.13 14.04 -9.69
CA VAL A 49 -6.80 12.87 -8.86
C VAL A 49 -5.57 13.15 -7.99
N LEU A 50 -4.51 13.73 -8.57
CA LEU A 50 -3.30 14.05 -7.82
C LEU A 50 -3.55 15.08 -6.70
N GLN A 51 -4.39 16.09 -6.96
CA GLN A 51 -4.77 17.08 -5.94
C GLN A 51 -5.55 16.44 -4.80
N ASP A 52 -6.54 15.59 -5.12
CA ASP A 52 -7.30 14.85 -4.11
C ASP A 52 -6.37 13.96 -3.26
N LEU A 53 -5.47 13.22 -3.91
CA LEU A 53 -4.54 12.32 -3.22
C LEU A 53 -3.53 13.06 -2.34
N ASP A 54 -2.93 14.15 -2.83
CA ASP A 54 -1.97 14.95 -2.04
C ASP A 54 -2.63 15.53 -0.79
N GLU A 55 -3.82 16.11 -0.97
CA GLU A 55 -4.59 16.68 0.13
C GLU A 55 -4.92 15.63 1.20
N PHE A 56 -5.30 14.42 0.79
CA PHE A 56 -5.61 13.33 1.73
C PHE A 56 -4.37 12.79 2.41
N VAL A 57 -3.29 12.51 1.67
CA VAL A 57 -2.05 11.96 2.24
C VAL A 57 -1.47 12.93 3.27
N VAL A 58 -1.36 14.22 2.93
CA VAL A 58 -0.81 15.23 3.84
C VAL A 58 -1.71 15.43 5.06
N SER A 59 -3.03 15.45 4.88
CA SER A 59 -3.97 15.64 5.99
C SER A 59 -3.98 14.44 6.93
N LEU A 60 -3.97 13.22 6.40
CA LEU A 60 -3.91 11.99 7.18
C LEU A 60 -2.58 11.84 7.92
N ASP A 61 -1.45 12.21 7.31
CA ASP A 61 -0.13 12.22 7.98
C ASP A 61 -0.11 13.16 9.19
N ARG A 62 -0.60 14.38 9.02
CA ARG A 62 -0.72 15.36 10.11
C ARG A 62 -1.67 14.88 11.20
N LEU A 63 -2.79 14.28 10.81
CA LEU A 63 -3.78 13.80 11.74
C LEU A 63 -3.28 12.59 12.53
N GLY A 64 -2.62 11.64 11.86
CA GLY A 64 -1.96 10.51 12.48
C GLY A 64 -0.86 10.94 13.46
N SER A 65 -0.07 11.95 13.09
CA SER A 65 0.93 12.55 13.97
C SER A 65 0.30 13.17 15.22
N ARG A 66 -0.80 13.92 15.06
CA ARG A 66 -1.55 14.49 16.20
C ARG A 66 -2.17 13.43 17.08
N HIS A 67 -2.70 12.35 16.49
CA HIS A 67 -3.26 11.22 17.21
C HIS A 67 -2.18 10.51 18.04
N ALA A 68 -1.00 10.26 17.47
CA ALA A 68 0.15 9.70 18.18
C ALA A 68 0.63 10.61 19.32
N ALA A 69 0.52 11.94 19.16
CA ALA A 69 0.84 12.92 20.20
C ALA A 69 -0.29 13.11 21.25
N GLY A 70 -1.42 12.42 21.11
CA GLY A 70 -2.58 12.53 22.01
C GLY A 70 -3.36 13.83 21.88
N THR A 71 -3.19 14.56 20.78
CA THR A 71 -3.81 15.88 20.51
C THR A 71 -4.98 15.82 19.53
N ALA A 72 -5.23 14.66 18.92
CA ALA A 72 -6.40 14.37 18.13
C ALA A 72 -6.95 13.00 18.54
N ASP A 73 -8.27 12.88 18.62
CA ASP A 73 -8.94 11.62 18.90
C ASP A 73 -9.48 10.98 17.62
N GLU A 74 -10.04 9.77 17.76
CA GLU A 74 -10.63 9.02 16.64
C GLU A 74 -11.78 9.80 15.97
N SER A 75 -12.54 10.59 16.74
CA SER A 75 -13.61 11.44 16.22
C SER A 75 -13.09 12.48 15.22
N THR A 76 -11.86 12.99 15.44
CA THR A 76 -11.22 13.96 14.56
C THR A 76 -10.92 13.35 13.18
N VAL A 77 -10.60 12.06 13.11
CA VAL A 77 -10.42 11.32 11.84
C VAL A 77 -11.75 11.12 11.13
N GLY A 78 -12.79 10.71 11.87
CA GLY A 78 -14.14 10.58 11.32
C GLY A 78 -14.65 11.88 10.71
N THR A 79 -14.48 13.01 11.40
CA THR A 79 -14.85 14.34 10.91
C THR A 79 -14.09 14.72 9.65
N PHE A 80 -12.78 14.48 9.59
CA PHE A 80 -12.02 14.72 8.37
C PHE A 80 -12.57 13.93 7.18
N ILE A 81 -12.84 12.62 7.37
CA ILE A 81 -13.37 11.77 6.29
C ILE A 81 -14.73 12.26 5.81
N ALA A 82 -15.61 12.64 6.74
CA ALA A 82 -16.98 13.08 6.44
C ALA A 82 -17.01 14.48 5.81
N ASP A 83 -16.42 15.47 6.47
CA ASP A 83 -16.51 16.88 6.06
C ASP A 83 -15.80 17.15 4.73
N TRP A 84 -14.78 16.36 4.41
CA TRP A 84 -13.97 16.53 3.19
C TRP A 84 -14.40 15.58 2.07
N ASP A 85 -15.49 14.82 2.26
CA ASP A 85 -16.01 13.86 1.29
C ASP A 85 -14.95 12.87 0.79
N VAL A 86 -14.03 12.45 1.67
CA VAL A 86 -12.82 11.68 1.28
C VAL A 86 -13.20 10.41 0.53
N ALA A 87 -14.19 9.66 1.03
CA ALA A 87 -14.66 8.44 0.38
C ALA A 87 -15.20 8.69 -1.03
N ARG A 88 -15.99 9.74 -1.22
CA ARG A 88 -16.57 10.11 -2.53
C ARG A 88 -15.49 10.49 -3.53
N ARG A 89 -14.49 11.26 -3.09
CA ARG A 89 -13.36 11.72 -3.92
C ARG A 89 -12.42 10.57 -4.28
N LEU A 90 -12.09 9.68 -3.34
CA LEU A 90 -11.34 8.46 -3.61
C LEU A 90 -12.08 7.51 -4.55
N ALA A 91 -13.39 7.33 -4.39
CA ALA A 91 -14.20 6.53 -5.31
C ALA A 91 -14.18 7.09 -6.73
N ARG A 92 -14.25 8.43 -6.87
CA ARG A 92 -14.08 9.11 -8.15
C ARG A 92 -12.70 8.87 -8.74
N ALA A 93 -11.64 9.03 -7.95
CA ALA A 93 -10.27 8.79 -8.39
C ALA A 93 -10.06 7.36 -8.88
N ARG A 94 -10.52 6.37 -8.10
CA ARG A 94 -10.51 4.95 -8.49
C ARG A 94 -11.21 4.75 -9.83
N ARG A 95 -12.41 5.30 -10.00
CA ARG A 95 -13.17 5.18 -11.25
C ARG A 95 -12.43 5.75 -12.45
N ILE A 96 -11.84 6.94 -12.31
CA ILE A 96 -11.07 7.59 -13.38
C ILE A 96 -9.91 6.69 -13.81
N ILE A 97 -9.17 6.13 -12.85
CA ILE A 97 -8.04 5.24 -13.12
C ILE A 97 -8.52 3.92 -13.76
N SER A 98 -9.54 3.27 -13.20
CA SER A 98 -10.09 2.01 -13.73
C SER A 98 -10.58 2.18 -15.18
N VAL A 99 -11.34 3.24 -15.48
CA VAL A 99 -11.81 3.49 -16.85
C VAL A 99 -10.66 3.70 -17.84
N ALA A 100 -9.60 4.39 -17.40
CA ALA A 100 -8.43 4.61 -18.26
C ALA A 100 -7.67 3.30 -18.55
N LEU A 101 -7.60 2.40 -17.56
CA LEU A 101 -7.03 1.06 -17.70
C LEU A 101 -7.90 0.18 -18.61
N ASP A 102 -9.20 0.09 -18.35
CA ASP A 102 -10.16 -0.71 -19.12
C ASP A 102 -10.14 -0.38 -20.62
N ALA A 103 -9.99 0.90 -20.94
CA ALA A 103 -9.98 1.38 -22.32
C ALA A 103 -8.73 0.96 -23.12
N GLN A 104 -7.64 0.56 -22.45
CA GLN A 104 -6.33 0.34 -23.07
C GLN A 104 -5.79 -1.07 -22.89
N LEU A 105 -6.41 -1.85 -22.02
CA LEU A 105 -6.03 -3.22 -21.70
C LEU A 105 -6.98 -4.23 -22.34
N SER A 106 -6.46 -5.42 -22.60
CA SER A 106 -7.30 -6.54 -23.04
C SER A 106 -8.22 -7.00 -21.90
N GLU A 107 -9.26 -7.78 -22.22
CA GLU A 107 -10.17 -8.34 -21.20
C GLU A 107 -9.42 -9.23 -20.20
N GLU A 108 -8.45 -10.02 -20.69
CA GLU A 108 -7.57 -10.85 -19.85
C GLU A 108 -6.73 -9.98 -18.90
N ASP A 109 -6.19 -8.88 -19.42
CA ASP A 109 -5.38 -7.95 -18.63
C ASP A 109 -6.21 -7.24 -17.55
N ASN A 110 -7.43 -6.81 -17.88
CA ASN A 110 -8.34 -6.19 -16.91
C ASN A 110 -8.73 -7.16 -15.79
N ALA A 111 -9.00 -8.42 -16.13
CA ALA A 111 -9.32 -9.45 -15.13
C ALA A 111 -8.15 -9.72 -14.17
N GLU A 112 -6.90 -9.66 -14.64
CA GLU A 112 -5.73 -9.76 -13.77
C GLU A 112 -5.62 -8.57 -12.80
N ILE A 113 -5.83 -7.35 -13.28
CA ILE A 113 -5.82 -6.14 -12.44
C ILE A 113 -6.93 -6.16 -11.40
N ASP A 114 -8.14 -6.58 -11.77
CA ASP A 114 -9.25 -6.74 -10.83
C ASP A 114 -8.91 -7.75 -9.74
N ALA A 115 -8.33 -8.90 -10.12
CA ALA A 115 -7.88 -9.92 -9.16
C ALA A 115 -6.78 -9.39 -8.22
N LEU A 116 -5.90 -8.50 -8.69
CA LEU A 116 -4.91 -7.82 -7.84
C LEU A 116 -5.56 -6.82 -6.87
N CYS A 117 -6.58 -6.09 -7.32
CA CYS A 117 -7.32 -5.16 -6.47
C CYS A 117 -8.07 -5.88 -5.35
N ASP A 118 -8.69 -7.03 -5.65
CA ASP A 118 -9.46 -7.82 -4.69
C ASP A 118 -8.60 -8.46 -3.58
N GLN A 119 -7.29 -8.58 -3.79
CA GLN A 119 -6.33 -9.03 -2.78
C GLN A 119 -6.01 -7.96 -1.71
N GLY A 120 -6.60 -6.76 -1.83
CA GLY A 120 -6.43 -5.69 -0.86
C GLY A 120 -6.87 -6.09 0.56
N ARG A 121 -6.17 -5.57 1.57
CA ARG A 121 -6.65 -5.65 2.96
C ARG A 121 -7.68 -4.56 3.21
N PHE A 122 -8.95 -4.92 3.11
CA PHE A 122 -10.06 -4.00 3.38
C PHE A 122 -10.44 -4.02 4.85
N TYR A 123 -10.79 -2.84 5.38
CA TYR A 123 -11.36 -2.74 6.72
C TYR A 123 -12.80 -3.26 6.67
N ALA A 124 -12.97 -4.54 7.00
CA ALA A 124 -14.28 -5.11 7.28
C ALA A 124 -14.57 -4.96 8.77
N THR A 125 -15.75 -4.45 9.13
CA THR A 125 -16.27 -4.63 10.48
C THR A 125 -16.54 -6.12 10.63
N ASP A 126 -15.62 -6.88 11.23
CA ASP A 126 -15.84 -8.28 11.57
C ASP A 126 -17.10 -8.40 12.43
N SER A 127 -18.24 -8.69 11.82
CA SER A 127 -19.49 -9.03 12.49
C SER A 127 -20.41 -9.94 11.67
N ALA A 128 -19.96 -10.46 10.52
CA ALA A 128 -20.81 -11.28 9.65
C ALA A 128 -20.43 -12.77 9.58
N ASN A 129 -19.50 -13.29 10.38
CA ASN A 129 -19.07 -14.70 10.26
C ASN A 129 -19.10 -15.57 11.54
N SER A 130 -19.76 -15.13 12.61
CA SER A 130 -20.13 -16.06 13.72
C SER A 130 -21.46 -16.78 13.48
N ALA A 131 -22.13 -16.56 12.35
CA ALA A 131 -23.45 -17.10 12.06
C ALA A 131 -23.42 -18.25 11.04
N SER A 132 -22.57 -19.27 11.21
CA SER A 132 -22.73 -20.55 10.49
C SER A 132 -21.81 -21.66 11.00
N ALA A 133 -21.83 -21.98 12.30
CA ALA A 133 -21.30 -23.26 12.78
C ALA A 133 -21.92 -23.66 14.14
N ASP A 134 -23.24 -23.58 14.28
CA ASP A 134 -23.92 -24.28 15.39
C ASP A 134 -25.33 -24.76 15.00
N GLN A 135 -25.46 -25.26 13.78
CA GLN A 135 -26.58 -26.11 13.39
C GLN A 135 -26.04 -27.32 12.65
N SER A 136 -25.89 -28.44 13.36
CA SER A 136 -26.31 -29.77 12.90
C SER A 136 -26.12 -30.84 13.96
N SER A 137 -27.28 -31.32 14.44
CA SER A 137 -27.64 -32.65 15.00
C SER A 137 -27.02 -33.15 16.30
#